data_AF-A0A095WSJ6-F1
#
_entry.id   AF-A0A095WSJ6-F1
#
_cell.length_a   1.000
_cell.length_b   1.000
_cell.length_c   1.000
_cell.angle_alpha   90.00
_cell.angle_beta   90.00
_cell.angle_gamma   90.00
#
_symmetry.space_group_name_H-M   'P 1'
#
loop_
_entity.id
_entity.type
_entity.pdbx_description
1 polymer ?
#
loop_
_entity_poly.entity_id
_entity_poly.type
_entity_poly.pdbx_seq_one_letter_code
_entity_poly.pdbx_strand_id
1 'polypeptide(L)'
;MDEFAKLSLLLESKLSERGILNVDGLLMSASLPPDIEEKLDGLIDNIAELEGLIRIAHAARQGETLSPPVAGAVRVMIEEICDALFEPEELRNLSRLH
;
A
#
# COMPACT_ATOMS: atom_id res chain seq x y z
N MET A 1 -11.93 12.95 -0.50
CA MET A 1 -10.71 12.14 -0.73
C MET A 1 -11.16 10.86 -1.39
N ASP A 2 -10.63 10.57 -2.58
CA ASP A 2 -10.95 9.37 -3.36
C ASP A 2 -10.56 8.09 -2.60
N GLU A 3 -11.25 6.98 -2.87
CA GLU A 3 -11.06 5.67 -2.23
C GLU A 3 -9.62 5.16 -2.39
N PHE A 4 -9.06 5.33 -3.58
CA PHE A 4 -7.65 5.06 -3.88
C PHE A 4 -6.69 5.77 -2.91
N ALA A 5 -6.91 7.07 -2.70
CA ALA A 5 -6.05 7.87 -1.83
C ALA A 5 -6.15 7.43 -0.36
N LYS A 6 -7.33 7.00 0.08
CA LYS A 6 -7.54 6.46 1.44
C LYS A 6 -6.80 5.14 1.63
N LEU A 7 -6.97 4.20 0.72
CA LEU A 7 -6.32 2.88 0.79
C LEU A 7 -4.79 3.00 0.71
N SER A 8 -4.30 3.86 -0.17
CA SER A 8 -2.87 4.11 -0.30
C SER A 8 -2.25 4.70 0.96
N LEU A 9 -2.91 5.67 1.61
CA LEU A 9 -2.45 6.22 2.90
C LEU A 9 -2.50 5.18 4.02
N LEU A 10 -3.51 4.31 4.02
CA LEU A 10 -3.62 3.24 4.99
C LEU A 10 -2.44 2.28 4.88
N LEU A 11 -2.15 1.81 3.66
CA LEU A 11 -1.02 0.93 3.40
C LEU A 11 0.29 1.55 3.88
N GLU A 12 0.55 2.82 3.54
CA GLU A 12 1.72 3.55 4.02
C GLU A 12 1.78 3.61 5.55
N SER A 13 0.67 3.93 6.22
CA SER A 13 0.60 3.97 7.69
C SER A 13 0.98 2.63 8.32
N LYS A 14 0.43 1.53 7.81
CA LYS A 14 0.69 0.18 8.35
C LYS A 14 2.14 -0.25 8.14
N LEU A 15 2.69 0.05 6.98
CA LEU A 15 4.11 -0.23 6.71
C LEU A 15 5.02 0.63 7.59
N SER A 16 4.67 1.90 7.84
CA SER A 16 5.40 2.76 8.79
C SER A 16 5.30 2.27 10.24
N GLU A 17 4.12 1.84 10.70
CA GLU A 17 3.93 1.26 12.04
C GLU A 17 4.79 0.01 12.27
N ARG A 18 5.06 -0.74 11.20
CA ARG A 18 5.94 -1.92 11.21
C ARG A 18 7.42 -1.57 11.02
N GLY A 19 7.76 -0.29 10.86
CA GLY A 19 9.14 0.16 10.62
C GLY A 19 9.68 -0.19 9.24
N ILE A 20 8.81 -0.50 8.28
CA ILE A 20 9.18 -0.82 6.89
C ILE A 20 9.39 0.47 6.10
N LEU A 21 8.54 1.47 6.32
CA LEU A 21 8.67 2.80 5.73
C LEU A 21 9.09 3.83 6.78
N ASN A 22 9.94 4.78 6.37
CA ASN A 22 10.26 5.96 7.16
C ASN A 22 9.16 7.03 7.02
N VAL A 23 9.36 8.18 7.67
CA VAL A 23 8.42 9.32 7.65
C VAL A 23 8.27 9.96 6.27
N ASP A 24 9.20 9.70 5.36
CA ASP A 24 9.18 10.19 3.97
C ASP A 24 8.55 9.18 3.00
N GLY A 25 8.05 8.04 3.51
CA GLY A 25 7.48 6.97 2.68
C GLY A 25 8.53 6.14 1.93
N LEU A 26 9.79 6.16 2.39
CA LEU A 26 10.90 5.38 1.82
C LEU A 26 11.15 4.12 2.64
N LEU A 27 11.56 3.04 1.97
CA LEU A 27 11.92 1.79 2.64
C LEU A 27 13.12 1.95 3.57
N MET A 28 12.98 1.43 4.79
CA MET A 28 14.03 1.43 5.82
C MET A 28 14.91 0.17 5.78
N SER A 29 14.48 -0.87 5.05
CA SER A 29 15.16 -2.16 4.96
C SER A 29 15.21 -2.61 3.49
N ALA A 30 16.23 -3.41 3.15
CA ALA A 30 16.34 -4.06 1.85
C ALA A 30 15.54 -5.38 1.76
N SER A 31 14.84 -5.76 2.84
CA SER A 31 14.04 -7.00 2.92
C SER A 31 12.80 -6.77 3.78
N LEU A 32 11.72 -7.48 3.44
CA LEU A 32 10.50 -7.47 4.23
C LEU A 32 10.68 -8.32 5.50
N PRO A 33 10.02 -7.96 6.62
CA PRO A 33 9.88 -8.89 7.73
C PRO A 33 9.22 -10.20 7.27
N PRO A 34 9.64 -11.38 7.77
CA PRO A 34 9.13 -12.67 7.28
C PRO A 34 7.60 -12.82 7.37
N ASP A 35 6.97 -12.25 8.41
CA ASP A 35 5.51 -12.28 8.57
C ASP A 35 4.77 -11.44 7.54
N ILE A 36 5.43 -10.42 6.98
CA ILE A 36 4.91 -9.57 5.92
C ILE A 36 5.21 -10.20 4.56
N GLU A 37 6.42 -10.74 4.38
CA GLU A 37 6.80 -11.47 3.18
C GLU A 37 5.86 -12.66 2.92
N GLU A 38 5.54 -13.46 3.94
CA GLU A 38 4.58 -14.57 3.83
C GLU A 38 3.17 -14.09 3.44
N LYS A 39 2.71 -12.96 4.00
CA LYS A 39 1.39 -12.40 3.67
C LYS A 39 1.32 -11.83 2.26
N LEU A 40 2.44 -11.38 1.71
CA LEU A 40 2.52 -10.78 0.39
C LEU A 40 2.98 -11.78 -0.69
N ASP A 41 3.23 -13.04 -0.32
CA ASP A 41 3.62 -14.08 -1.27
C ASP A 41 2.56 -14.25 -2.37
N GLY A 42 3.01 -14.17 -3.62
CA GLY A 42 2.15 -14.18 -4.80
C GLY A 42 1.42 -12.87 -5.12
N LEU A 43 1.51 -11.84 -4.27
CA LEU A 43 1.03 -10.48 -4.57
C LEU A 43 2.16 -9.56 -5.02
N ILE A 44 3.33 -9.70 -4.40
CA ILE A 44 4.53 -8.90 -4.64
C ILE A 44 5.73 -9.84 -4.68
N ASP A 45 6.53 -9.77 -5.74
CA ASP A 45 7.68 -10.67 -5.92
C ASP A 45 8.87 -10.27 -5.03
N ASN A 46 8.99 -8.98 -4.70
CA ASN A 46 10.09 -8.45 -3.89
C ASN A 46 9.79 -7.05 -3.35
N ILE A 47 10.63 -6.59 -2.42
CA ILE A 47 10.45 -5.29 -1.77
C ILE A 47 10.52 -4.10 -2.74
N ALA A 48 11.22 -4.21 -3.87
CA ALA A 48 11.33 -3.12 -4.83
C ALA A 48 10.01 -2.88 -5.59
N GLU A 49 9.20 -3.92 -5.80
CA GLU A 49 7.85 -3.79 -6.34
C GLU A 49 6.92 -3.07 -5.36
N LEU A 50 6.98 -3.42 -4.08
CA LEU A 50 6.25 -2.69 -3.04
C LEU A 50 6.68 -1.21 -3.03
N GLU A 51 7.98 -0.93 -3.10
CA GLU A 51 8.48 0.45 -3.19
C GLU A 51 7.93 1.20 -4.39
N GLY A 52 7.94 0.57 -5.57
CA GLY A 52 7.41 1.12 -6.80
C GLY A 52 5.93 1.46 -6.68
N LEU A 53 5.14 0.56 -6.08
CA LEU A 53 3.72 0.77 -5.84
C LEU A 53 3.48 1.97 -4.92
N ILE A 54 4.18 2.05 -3.79
CA ILE A 54 4.07 3.17 -2.84
C ILE A 54 4.44 4.49 -3.51
N ARG A 55 5.52 4.53 -4.30
CA ARG A 55 5.93 5.74 -5.03
C ARG A 55 4.88 6.18 -6.04
N ILE A 56 4.33 5.26 -6.83
CA ILE A 56 3.28 5.57 -7.80
C ILE A 56 2.04 6.13 -7.09
N ALA A 57 1.65 5.50 -5.98
CA ALA A 57 0.48 5.91 -5.24
C ALA A 57 0.68 7.27 -4.56
N HIS A 58 1.87 7.52 -4.01
CA HIS A 58 2.26 8.83 -3.50
C HIS A 58 2.19 9.90 -4.58
N ALA A 59 2.83 9.68 -5.74
CA ALA A 59 2.82 10.60 -6.87
C ALA A 59 1.39 10.94 -7.33
N ALA A 60 0.53 9.93 -7.45
CA ALA A 60 -0.88 10.12 -7.79
C ALA A 60 -1.63 10.96 -6.76
N ARG A 61 -1.35 10.78 -5.46
CA ARG A 61 -1.92 11.65 -4.40
C ARG A 61 -1.40 13.09 -4.45
N GLN A 62 -0.18 13.32 -4.95
CA GLN A 62 0.38 14.66 -5.19
C GLN A 62 -0.17 15.33 -6.46
N GLY A 63 -1.07 14.67 -7.19
CA GLY A 63 -1.71 15.21 -8.38
C GLY A 63 -1.05 14.81 -9.69
N GLU A 64 -0.08 13.89 -9.68
CA GLU A 64 0.42 13.30 -10.92
C GLU A 64 -0.68 12.48 -11.60
N THR A 65 -0.79 12.64 -12.91
CA THR A 65 -1.82 11.94 -13.68
C THR A 65 -1.34 10.54 -14.04
N LEU A 66 -1.99 9.53 -13.48
CA LEU A 66 -1.84 8.15 -13.95
C LEU A 66 -2.72 7.92 -15.17
N SER A 67 -2.25 7.09 -16.10
CA SER A 67 -3.11 6.62 -17.18
C SER A 67 -4.23 5.74 -16.59
N PRO A 68 -5.44 5.70 -17.19
CA PRO A 68 -6.54 4.91 -16.65
C PRO A 68 -6.22 3.43 -16.38
N PRO A 69 -5.48 2.71 -17.25
CA PRO A 69 -5.07 1.33 -16.97
C PRO A 69 -4.13 1.21 -15.77
N VAL A 70 -3.19 2.14 -15.63
CA VAL A 70 -2.25 2.15 -14.50
C VAL A 70 -2.98 2.47 -13.21
N ALA A 71 -3.86 3.47 -13.20
CA ALA A 71 -4.67 3.80 -12.03
C ALA A 71 -5.51 2.60 -11.55
N GLY A 72 -6.12 1.87 -12.50
CA GLY A 72 -6.88 0.66 -12.20
C GLY A 72 -6.01 -0.45 -11.59
N ALA A 73 -4.86 -0.74 -12.19
CA ALA A 73 -3.95 -1.78 -11.71
C ALA A 73 -3.38 -1.44 -10.31
N VAL A 74 -2.93 -0.20 -10.11
CA VAL A 74 -2.39 0.25 -8.82
C VAL A 74 -3.46 0.18 -7.73
N ARG A 75 -4.70 0.57 -8.05
CA ARG A 75 -5.82 0.45 -7.12
C ARG A 75 -6.04 -1.00 -6.68
N VAL A 76 -6.16 -1.93 -7.62
CA VAL A 76 -6.39 -3.35 -7.33
C VAL A 76 -5.24 -3.92 -6.49
N MET A 77 -3.99 -3.65 -6.84
CA MET A 77 -2.85 -4.12 -6.05
C MET A 77 -2.86 -3.57 -4.62
N ILE A 78 -3.19 -2.28 -4.43
CA ILE A 78 -3.30 -1.70 -3.10
C ILE A 78 -4.44 -2.35 -2.31
N GLU A 79 -5.59 -2.62 -2.95
CA GLU A 79 -6.72 -3.32 -2.32
C GLU A 79 -6.29 -4.73 -1.85
N GLU A 80 -5.67 -5.52 -2.71
CA GLU A 80 -5.23 -6.89 -2.39
C GLU A 80 -4.16 -6.92 -1.29
N ILE A 81 -3.20 -5.99 -1.33
CA ILE A 81 -2.18 -5.86 -0.27
C ILE A 81 -2.81 -5.40 1.04
N CYS A 82 -3.80 -4.50 1.00
CA CYS A 82 -4.54 -4.13 2.19
C CYS A 82 -5.32 -5.34 2.74
N ASP A 83 -5.97 -6.12 1.90
CA ASP A 83 -6.70 -7.30 2.34
C ASP A 83 -5.78 -8.37 2.95
N ALA A 84 -4.54 -8.50 2.47
CA ALA A 84 -3.55 -9.43 3.01
C ALA A 84 -2.91 -8.96 4.33
N LEU A 85 -2.62 -7.67 4.46
CA LEU A 85 -1.88 -7.13 5.61
C LEU A 85 -2.77 -6.77 6.80
N PHE A 86 -4.02 -6.40 6.54
CA PHE A 86 -4.93 -5.89 7.56
C PHE A 86 -5.89 -6.96 8.04
N GLU A 87 -6.19 -6.92 9.34
CA GLU A 87 -7.26 -7.76 9.87
C GLU A 87 -8.63 -7.26 9.36
N PRO A 88 -9.63 -8.13 9.16
CA PRO A 88 -10.95 -7.75 8.65
C PRO A 88 -11.65 -6.64 9.45
N GLU A 89 -11.27 -6.45 10.72
CA GLU A 89 -11.77 -5.40 11.60
C GLU A 89 -11.16 -4.03 11.32
N GLU A 90 -9.89 -3.98 10.89
CA GLU A 90 -9.20 -2.75 10.50
C GLU A 90 -9.79 -2.19 9.20
N LEU A 91 -10.10 -3.05 8.23
CA LEU A 91 -10.76 -2.68 6.97
C LEU A 91 -12.22 -2.23 7.15
N ARG A 92 -12.95 -2.82 8.12
CA ARG A 92 -14.33 -2.42 8.46
C ARG A 92 -14.44 -1.04 9.07
N ASN A 93 -13.43 -0.60 9.83
CA ASN A 93 -13.44 0.73 10.43
C ASN A 93 -13.30 1.83 9.36
N LEU A 94 -12.71 1.53 8.20
CA LEU A 94 -12.59 2.45 7.07
C LEU A 94 -13.88 2.55 6.24
N SER A 95 -14.59 1.44 6.07
CA SER A 95 -15.87 1.40 5.36
C SER A 95 -17.02 1.98 6.20
N ARG A 96 -16.86 2.09 7.53
CA ARG A 96 -17.82 2.73 8.45
C ARG A 96 -17.63 4.24 8.64
N LEU A 97 -16.54 4.82 8.14
CA LEU A 97 -16.29 6.27 8.17
C LEU A 97 -17.00 7.04 7.02
N HIS A 98 -18.00 6.42 6.38
CA HIS A 98 -18.90 7.01 5.39
C HIS A 98 -20.32 7.10 5.92
#